data_AF-A0A937GDH5-F1
#
_entry.id   AF-A0A937GDH5-F1
#
_cell.length_a   1.000
_cell.length_b   1.000
_cell.length_c   1.000
_cell.angle_alpha   90.00
_cell.angle_beta   90.00
_cell.angle_gamma   90.00
#
_symmetry.space_group_name_H-M   'P 1'
#
loop_
_entity.id
_entity.type
_entity.pdbx_description
1 polymer ?
#
loop_
_entity_poly.entity_id
_entity_poly.type
_entity_poly.pdbx_seq_one_letter_code
_entity_poly.pdbx_strand_id
1 'polypeptide(L)'
;MSALVRASAIDVLLATAGTAIDDDDRAPVLDVLESDHPWRSLSSEFLELVVDSQTDVVRSAFDRVDPATPGQLEELYADHPALTGLMCVRHILVDTHDEATAVIERLDAGEEVAAVAAEVSTEPAAVDTGGALGTADNACIPVSQYNAGFDPGFTRGAYATPTAAISPPVESSFGWHVIVHRPWAEVGDDVVAAHIGTDSAVLRVDGLLAAGNIEIDPRYGTWDAAESSVIPVG
;
A
#
# COMPACT_ATOMS: atom_id res chain seq x y z
N MET A 1 -4.57 -15.19 10.36
CA MET A 1 -5.76 -14.56 9.75
C MET A 1 -5.37 -13.63 8.62
N SER A 2 -4.30 -12.83 8.73
CA SER A 2 -3.83 -11.96 7.63
C SER A 2 -3.57 -12.71 6.31
N ALA A 3 -3.05 -13.94 6.35
CA ALA A 3 -2.90 -14.78 5.16
C ALA A 3 -4.25 -15.10 4.46
N LEU A 4 -5.33 -15.30 5.23
CA LEU A 4 -6.67 -15.52 4.69
C LEU A 4 -7.24 -14.24 4.07
N VAL A 5 -6.99 -13.08 4.69
CA VAL A 5 -7.39 -11.77 4.14
C VAL A 5 -6.68 -11.54 2.80
N ARG A 6 -5.37 -11.82 2.74
CA ARG A 6 -4.60 -11.73 1.49
C ARG A 6 -5.10 -12.70 0.43
N ALA A 7 -5.35 -13.96 0.78
CA ALA A 7 -5.93 -14.93 -0.16
C ALA A 7 -7.29 -14.46 -0.70
N SER A 8 -8.17 -13.98 0.19
CA SER A 8 -9.45 -13.38 -0.22
C SER A 8 -9.28 -12.18 -1.14
N ALA A 9 -8.26 -11.33 -0.92
CA ALA A 9 -7.96 -10.19 -1.79
C ALA A 9 -7.53 -10.65 -3.20
N ILE A 10 -6.68 -11.69 -3.28
CA ILE A 10 -6.29 -12.30 -4.55
C ILE A 10 -7.52 -12.85 -5.29
N ASP A 11 -8.35 -13.62 -4.61
CA ASP A 11 -9.55 -14.23 -5.19
C ASP A 11 -10.52 -13.18 -5.74
N VAL A 12 -10.75 -12.10 -5.00
CA VAL A 12 -11.62 -11.00 -5.44
C VAL A 12 -11.08 -10.33 -6.70
N LEU A 13 -9.78 -10.06 -6.77
CA LEU A 13 -9.16 -9.41 -7.93
C LEU A 13 -9.21 -10.30 -9.17
N LEU A 14 -8.86 -11.59 -9.04
CA LEU A 14 -8.90 -12.54 -10.14
C LEU A 14 -10.34 -12.78 -10.62
N ALA A 15 -11.29 -12.94 -9.69
CA ALA A 15 -12.70 -13.13 -10.04
C ALA A 15 -13.29 -11.92 -10.77
N THR A 16 -12.88 -10.70 -10.38
CA THR A 16 -13.26 -9.45 -11.08
C THR A 16 -12.74 -9.44 -12.52
N ALA A 17 -11.57 -10.04 -12.76
CA ALA A 17 -11.01 -10.24 -14.09
C ALA A 17 -11.56 -11.48 -14.82
N GLY A 18 -12.50 -12.23 -14.22
CA GLY A 18 -13.10 -13.41 -14.81
C GLY A 18 -12.18 -14.65 -14.84
N THR A 19 -11.18 -14.69 -13.97
CA THR A 19 -10.22 -15.80 -13.82
C THR A 19 -10.11 -16.24 -12.34
N ALA A 20 -9.32 -17.27 -12.07
CA ALA A 20 -8.97 -17.75 -10.74
C ALA A 20 -7.60 -18.44 -10.78
N ILE A 21 -6.99 -18.69 -9.63
CA ILE A 21 -5.81 -19.56 -9.52
C ILE A 21 -6.23 -20.99 -9.89
N ASP A 22 -5.55 -21.60 -10.84
CA ASP A 22 -5.82 -22.96 -11.31
C ASP A 22 -4.66 -23.94 -11.02
N ASP A 23 -4.78 -25.18 -11.48
CA ASP A 23 -3.77 -26.22 -11.24
C ASP A 23 -2.44 -25.90 -11.96
N ASP A 24 -2.49 -25.22 -13.10
CA ASP A 24 -1.30 -24.86 -13.87
C ASP A 24 -0.47 -23.80 -13.13
N ASP A 25 -1.13 -22.87 -12.43
CA ASP A 25 -0.44 -21.90 -11.56
C ASP A 25 0.26 -22.56 -10.36
N ARG A 26 -0.37 -23.60 -9.79
CA ARG A 26 0.11 -24.28 -8.58
C ARG A 26 1.22 -25.29 -8.87
N ALA A 27 1.20 -25.90 -10.06
CA ALA A 27 2.10 -26.99 -10.43
C ALA A 27 3.58 -26.65 -10.22
N PRO A 28 4.12 -25.48 -10.60
CA PRO A 28 5.52 -25.14 -10.39
C PRO A 28 5.97 -25.20 -8.93
N VAL A 29 5.09 -24.86 -7.98
CA VAL A 29 5.38 -24.93 -6.54
C VAL A 29 5.23 -26.37 -6.04
N LEU A 30 4.17 -27.06 -6.42
CA LEU A 30 3.86 -28.41 -5.94
C LEU A 30 4.82 -29.49 -6.46
N ASP A 31 5.31 -29.34 -7.70
CA ASP A 31 6.17 -30.31 -8.37
C ASP A 31 7.58 -30.36 -7.75
N VAL A 32 8.08 -29.22 -7.26
CA VAL A 32 9.38 -29.12 -6.61
C VAL A 32 9.32 -29.34 -5.10
N LEU A 33 8.12 -29.43 -4.54
CA LEU A 33 7.92 -29.61 -3.11
C LEU A 33 8.40 -31.00 -2.68
N GLU A 34 9.47 -31.07 -1.90
CA GLU A 34 10.01 -32.36 -1.44
C GLU A 34 8.96 -33.18 -0.66
N SER A 35 9.05 -34.51 -0.73
CA SER A 35 8.05 -35.40 -0.11
C SER A 35 8.01 -35.31 1.41
N ASP A 36 9.11 -34.90 2.03
CA ASP A 36 9.27 -34.70 3.47
C ASP A 36 9.10 -33.22 3.88
N HIS A 37 8.80 -32.32 2.94
CA HIS A 37 8.54 -30.92 3.25
C HIS A 37 7.36 -30.78 4.23
N PRO A 38 7.44 -29.91 5.27
CA PRO A 38 6.38 -29.78 6.28
C PRO A 38 4.99 -29.52 5.69
N TRP A 39 4.93 -28.82 4.55
CA TRP A 39 3.66 -28.55 3.86
C TRP A 39 2.92 -29.80 3.39
N ARG A 40 3.63 -30.91 3.15
CA ARG A 40 3.03 -32.20 2.77
C ARG A 40 2.17 -32.83 3.89
N SER A 41 2.33 -32.36 5.12
CA SER A 41 1.56 -32.81 6.28
C SER A 41 0.30 -31.97 6.55
N LEU A 42 0.11 -30.88 5.80
CA LEU A 42 -1.05 -30.00 5.93
C LEU A 42 -2.29 -30.68 5.36
N SER A 43 -3.47 -30.21 5.77
CA SER A 43 -4.72 -30.59 5.07
C SER A 43 -4.69 -30.02 3.65
N SER A 44 -5.48 -30.61 2.74
CA SER A 44 -5.58 -30.16 1.35
C SER A 44 -5.89 -28.67 1.27
N GLU A 45 -6.86 -28.22 2.07
CA GLU A 45 -7.33 -26.83 2.08
C GLU A 45 -6.23 -25.88 2.56
N PHE A 46 -5.44 -26.29 3.56
CA PHE A 46 -4.37 -25.44 4.09
C PHE A 46 -3.12 -25.49 3.21
N LEU A 47 -2.86 -26.61 2.54
CA LEU A 47 -1.82 -26.70 1.52
C LEU A 47 -2.14 -25.77 0.34
N GLU A 48 -3.37 -25.83 -0.18
CA GLU A 48 -3.84 -24.92 -1.25
C GLU A 48 -3.70 -23.46 -0.82
N LEU A 49 -4.18 -23.08 0.37
CA LEU A 49 -4.02 -21.72 0.88
C LEU A 49 -2.55 -21.26 0.92
N VAL A 50 -1.64 -22.12 1.37
CA VAL A 50 -0.20 -21.81 1.43
C VAL A 50 0.39 -21.68 0.04
N VAL A 51 0.03 -22.57 -0.89
CA VAL A 51 0.50 -22.55 -2.28
C VAL A 51 -0.04 -21.33 -3.02
N ASP A 52 -1.32 -21.03 -2.88
CA ASP A 52 -2.00 -19.89 -3.51
C ASP A 52 -1.48 -18.55 -3.01
N SER A 53 -0.92 -18.53 -1.80
CA SER A 53 -0.26 -17.35 -1.25
C SER A 53 1.18 -17.12 -1.77
N GLN A 54 1.77 -18.08 -2.51
CA GLN A 54 3.10 -17.91 -3.06
C GLN A 54 3.10 -16.86 -4.17
N THR A 55 4.07 -15.95 -4.14
CA THR A 55 4.15 -14.83 -5.09
C THR A 55 4.16 -15.30 -6.55
N ASP A 56 4.84 -16.40 -6.86
CA ASP A 56 4.94 -16.90 -8.23
C ASP A 56 3.62 -17.50 -8.74
N VAL A 57 2.82 -18.13 -7.85
CA VAL A 57 1.47 -18.62 -8.16
C VAL A 57 0.55 -17.44 -8.43
N VAL A 58 0.59 -16.41 -7.59
CA VAL A 58 -0.19 -15.18 -7.78
C VAL A 58 0.21 -14.50 -9.09
N ARG A 59 1.51 -14.36 -9.38
CA ARG A 59 1.99 -13.77 -10.65
C ARG A 59 1.48 -14.56 -11.85
N SER A 60 1.64 -15.88 -11.86
CA SER A 60 1.15 -16.76 -12.93
C SER A 60 -0.35 -16.56 -13.19
N ALA A 61 -1.16 -16.47 -12.13
CA ALA A 61 -2.59 -16.23 -12.26
C ALA A 61 -2.92 -14.86 -12.86
N PHE A 62 -2.16 -13.83 -12.48
CA PHE A 62 -2.33 -12.46 -13.01
C PHE A 62 -1.74 -12.26 -14.41
N ASP A 63 -0.87 -13.14 -14.92
CA ASP A 63 -0.41 -13.09 -16.32
C ASP A 63 -1.56 -13.29 -17.33
N ARG A 64 -2.68 -13.90 -16.87
CA ARG A 64 -3.93 -14.02 -17.65
C ARG A 64 -4.82 -12.79 -17.55
N VAL A 65 -4.47 -11.80 -16.73
CA VAL A 65 -5.24 -10.58 -16.50
C VAL A 65 -4.60 -9.43 -17.27
N ASP A 66 -5.41 -8.67 -18.00
CA ASP A 66 -4.90 -7.51 -18.72
C ASP A 66 -4.18 -6.52 -17.78
N PRO A 67 -3.11 -5.88 -18.23
CA PRO A 67 -2.45 -4.81 -17.49
C PRO A 67 -3.44 -3.65 -17.27
N ALA A 68 -3.40 -3.06 -16.07
CA ALA A 68 -4.17 -1.86 -15.79
C ALA A 68 -3.72 -0.75 -16.74
N THR A 69 -4.67 -0.15 -17.45
CA THR A 69 -4.39 0.98 -18.33
C THR A 69 -4.05 2.22 -17.49
N PRO A 70 -3.33 3.21 -18.06
CA PRO A 70 -3.07 4.47 -17.36
C PRO A 70 -4.35 5.15 -16.83
N GLY A 71 -5.44 5.12 -17.60
CA GLY A 71 -6.73 5.69 -17.16
C GLY A 71 -7.32 4.95 -15.96
N GLN A 72 -7.23 3.62 -15.91
CA GLN A 72 -7.67 2.84 -14.74
C GLN A 72 -6.80 3.13 -13.50
N LEU A 73 -5.49 3.32 -13.69
CA LEU A 73 -4.58 3.69 -12.60
C LEU A 73 -4.85 5.11 -12.08
N GLU A 74 -5.15 6.05 -12.97
CA GLU A 74 -5.57 7.40 -12.60
C GLU A 74 -6.88 7.39 -11.80
N GLU A 75 -7.86 6.58 -12.21
CA GLU A 75 -9.13 6.39 -11.48
C GLU A 75 -8.90 5.81 -10.08
N LEU A 76 -8.08 4.75 -9.96
CA LEU A 76 -7.71 4.18 -8.65
C LEU A 76 -6.99 5.21 -7.77
N TYR A 77 -6.05 5.96 -8.35
CA TYR A 77 -5.30 6.98 -7.63
C TYR A 77 -6.22 8.10 -7.13
N ALA A 78 -7.18 8.54 -7.95
CA ALA A 78 -8.14 9.57 -7.60
C ALA A 78 -9.07 9.14 -6.47
N ASP A 79 -9.55 7.88 -6.49
CA ASP A 79 -10.38 7.31 -5.43
C ASP A 79 -9.59 7.21 -4.11
N HIS A 80 -8.42 6.58 -4.16
CA HIS A 80 -7.50 6.51 -3.04
C HIS A 80 -6.08 6.11 -3.50
N PRO A 81 -5.03 6.92 -3.28
CA PRO A 81 -3.70 6.68 -3.87
C PRO A 81 -3.13 5.29 -3.58
N ALA A 82 -3.32 4.81 -2.35
CA ALA A 82 -2.89 3.48 -1.93
C ALA A 82 -3.54 2.32 -2.71
N LEU A 83 -4.68 2.49 -3.39
CA LEU A 83 -5.30 1.45 -4.22
C LEU A 83 -4.43 1.04 -5.42
N THR A 84 -3.49 1.90 -5.82
CA THR A 84 -2.46 1.56 -6.81
C THR A 84 -1.38 0.64 -6.24
N GLY A 85 -1.40 0.31 -4.95
CA GLY A 85 -0.31 -0.37 -4.26
C GLY A 85 0.92 0.52 -4.02
N LEU A 86 0.83 1.80 -4.39
CA LEU A 86 1.87 2.80 -4.22
C LEU A 86 1.33 3.97 -3.40
N MET A 87 2.26 4.65 -2.71
CA MET A 87 1.98 5.86 -1.97
C MET A 87 3.00 6.92 -2.37
N CYS A 88 2.49 8.05 -2.84
CA CYS A 88 3.28 9.16 -3.35
C CYS A 88 2.94 10.39 -2.50
N VAL A 89 3.65 10.60 -1.40
CA VAL A 89 3.30 11.65 -0.44
C VAL A 89 4.40 12.68 -0.30
N ARG A 90 3.98 13.88 0.12
CA ARG A 90 4.84 14.81 0.84
C ARG A 90 4.48 14.78 2.31
N HIS A 91 5.47 14.98 3.16
CA HIS A 91 5.23 15.21 4.58
C HIS A 91 6.05 16.39 5.12
N ILE A 92 5.54 17.00 6.18
CA ILE A 92 6.22 18.05 6.96
C ILE A 92 6.28 17.52 8.38
N LEU A 93 7.49 17.29 8.91
CA LEU A 93 7.71 16.79 10.27
C LEU A 93 8.08 17.95 11.18
N VAL A 94 7.39 18.08 12.31
CA VAL A 94 7.64 19.10 13.33
C VAL A 94 7.58 18.49 14.73
N ASP A 95 8.12 19.19 15.72
CA ASP A 95 8.29 18.62 17.07
C ASP A 95 6.97 18.57 17.85
N THR A 96 6.04 19.51 17.57
CA THR A 96 4.82 19.68 18.37
C THR A 96 3.54 19.69 17.54
N HIS A 97 2.43 19.30 18.17
CA HIS A 97 1.09 19.37 17.58
C HIS A 97 0.71 20.79 17.15
N ASP A 98 1.10 21.80 17.94
CA ASP A 98 0.79 23.20 17.66
C ASP A 98 1.54 23.70 16.41
N GLU A 99 2.80 23.28 16.22
CA GLU A 99 3.54 23.55 14.97
C GLU A 99 2.89 22.87 13.76
N ALA A 100 2.41 21.63 13.92
CA ALA A 100 1.72 20.94 12.83
C ALA A 100 0.41 21.65 12.47
N THR A 101 -0.30 22.17 13.47
CA THR A 101 -1.50 22.99 13.27
C THR A 101 -1.16 24.28 12.52
N ALA A 102 -0.08 24.96 12.88
CA ALA A 102 0.39 26.16 12.17
C ALA A 102 0.80 25.87 10.72
N VAL A 103 1.40 24.70 10.46
CA VAL A 103 1.69 24.23 9.10
C VAL A 103 0.41 24.08 8.29
N ILE A 104 -0.62 23.44 8.84
CA ILE A 104 -1.92 23.28 8.17
C ILE A 104 -2.52 24.65 7.81
N GLU A 105 -2.49 25.61 8.74
CA GLU A 105 -2.98 26.98 8.48
C GLU A 105 -2.26 27.67 7.30
N ARG A 106 -0.94 27.46 7.16
CA ARG A 106 -0.15 27.97 6.03
C ARG A 106 -0.55 27.32 4.71
N LEU A 107 -0.73 26.00 4.71
CA LEU A 107 -1.14 25.25 3.53
C LEU A 107 -2.57 25.62 3.09
N ASP A 108 -3.49 25.78 4.05
CA ASP A 108 -4.85 26.27 3.81
C ASP A 108 -4.88 27.71 3.28
N ALA A 109 -3.89 28.52 3.62
CA ALA A 109 -3.69 29.86 3.06
C ALA A 109 -3.11 29.83 1.62
N GLY A 110 -2.81 28.65 1.08
CA GLY A 110 -2.33 28.43 -0.28
C GLY A 110 -0.81 28.48 -0.44
N GLU A 111 -0.05 28.36 0.65
CA GLU A 111 1.39 28.18 0.53
C GLU A 111 1.74 26.81 -0.09
N GLU A 112 2.79 26.77 -0.90
CA GLU A 112 3.25 25.54 -1.55
C GLU A 112 3.84 24.57 -0.52
N VAL A 113 3.33 23.33 -0.49
CA VAL A 113 3.74 22.28 0.47
C VAL A 113 5.26 22.11 0.50
N ALA A 114 5.90 22.07 -0.67
CA ALA A 114 7.35 21.91 -0.79
C ALA A 114 8.13 23.07 -0.16
N ALA A 115 7.62 24.31 -0.27
CA ALA A 115 8.26 25.47 0.31
C ALA A 115 8.13 25.48 1.84
N VAL A 116 6.94 25.18 2.36
CA VAL A 116 6.72 25.06 3.80
C VAL A 116 7.57 23.93 4.38
N ALA A 117 7.61 22.76 3.73
CA ALA A 117 8.44 21.63 4.13
C ALA A 117 9.92 22.01 4.24
N ALA A 118 10.47 22.68 3.22
CA ALA A 118 11.87 23.09 3.21
C ALA A 118 12.22 24.14 4.29
N GLU A 119 11.23 24.91 4.75
CA GLU A 119 11.42 25.95 5.76
C GLU A 119 11.36 25.41 7.19
N VAL A 120 10.36 24.57 7.49
CA VAL A 120 10.03 24.22 8.90
C VAL A 120 10.17 22.74 9.24
N SER A 121 10.31 21.85 8.26
CA SER A 121 10.42 20.42 8.55
C SER A 121 11.73 20.11 9.27
N THR A 122 11.65 19.30 10.32
CA THR A 122 12.82 18.79 11.04
C THR A 122 13.42 17.55 10.37
N GLU A 123 12.76 17.01 9.33
CA GLU A 123 13.34 15.97 8.47
C GLU A 123 14.52 16.56 7.66
N PRO A 124 15.76 16.04 7.79
CA PRO A 124 16.93 16.63 7.15
C PRO A 124 16.85 16.73 5.62
N ALA A 125 16.14 15.81 4.96
CA ALA A 125 16.02 15.77 3.51
C ALA A 125 14.96 16.76 2.97
N ALA A 126 14.05 17.25 3.81
CA ALA A 126 12.92 18.07 3.39
C ALA A 126 13.34 19.38 2.70
N VAL A 127 14.51 19.93 3.06
CA VAL A 127 15.07 21.14 2.42
C VAL A 127 15.28 20.94 0.92
N ASP A 128 15.71 19.74 0.52
CA ASP A 128 16.01 19.42 -0.87
C ASP A 128 14.82 18.77 -1.60
N THR A 129 14.04 17.95 -0.89
CA THR A 129 12.93 17.19 -1.49
C THR A 129 11.59 17.93 -1.45
N GLY A 130 11.49 19.01 -0.67
CA GLY A 130 10.20 19.62 -0.34
C GLY A 130 9.28 18.65 0.41
N GLY A 131 9.87 17.77 1.23
CA GLY A 131 9.17 16.74 1.99
C GLY A 131 8.67 15.55 1.16
N ALA A 132 9.03 15.46 -0.12
CA ALA A 132 8.61 14.35 -0.99
C ALA A 132 9.31 13.04 -0.60
N LEU A 133 8.51 12.00 -0.36
CA LEU A 133 9.00 10.64 -0.12
C LEU A 133 8.99 9.85 -1.44
N GLY A 134 10.08 9.14 -1.70
CA GLY A 134 10.27 8.33 -2.90
C GLY A 134 11.41 7.33 -2.71
N THR A 135 11.67 6.55 -3.76
CA THR A 135 12.85 5.68 -3.84
C THR A 135 13.91 6.31 -4.74
N ALA A 136 15.07 5.66 -4.90
CA ALA A 136 16.08 6.11 -5.86
C ALA A 136 15.57 6.12 -7.31
N ASP A 137 14.62 5.24 -7.63
CA ASP A 137 14.19 4.96 -9.00
C ASP A 137 12.73 5.31 -9.28
N ASN A 138 11.96 5.74 -8.28
CA ASN A 138 10.53 6.02 -8.42
C ASN A 138 10.06 7.10 -7.45
N ALA A 139 9.19 8.00 -7.93
CA ALA A 139 8.58 9.08 -7.16
C ALA A 139 7.62 8.62 -6.05
N CYS A 140 7.24 7.34 -6.04
CA CYS A 140 6.34 6.70 -5.10
C CYS A 140 7.04 5.51 -4.42
N ILE A 141 6.48 5.08 -3.29
CA ILE A 141 6.98 3.92 -2.54
C ILE A 141 5.85 2.88 -2.45
N PRO A 142 6.12 1.57 -2.66
CA PRO A 142 5.14 0.51 -2.44
C PRO A 142 4.57 0.52 -1.03
N VAL A 143 3.25 0.30 -0.91
CA VAL A 143 2.56 0.26 0.39
C VAL A 143 3.17 -0.80 1.33
N SER A 144 3.66 -1.92 0.79
CA SER A 144 4.36 -2.94 1.58
C SER A 144 5.64 -2.43 2.24
N GLN A 145 6.34 -1.46 1.64
CA GLN A 145 7.50 -0.82 2.27
C GLN A 145 7.09 0.19 3.34
N TYR A 146 5.97 0.90 3.19
CA TYR A 146 5.39 1.70 4.27
C TYR A 146 5.08 0.83 5.49
N ASN A 147 4.39 -0.29 5.26
CA ASN A 147 3.97 -1.18 6.35
C ASN A 147 5.16 -1.84 7.07
N ALA A 148 6.24 -2.13 6.34
CA ALA A 148 7.41 -2.80 6.90
C ALA A 148 8.44 -1.85 7.51
N GLY A 149 8.56 -0.61 7.00
CA GLY A 149 9.69 0.28 7.28
C GLY A 149 9.34 1.61 7.93
N PHE A 150 8.09 2.04 7.89
CA PHE A 150 7.65 3.33 8.44
C PHE A 150 6.98 3.16 9.79
N ASP A 151 6.87 4.25 10.53
CA ASP A 151 6.12 4.29 11.78
C ASP A 151 4.63 3.99 11.52
N PRO A 152 3.98 3.07 12.27
CA PRO A 152 2.59 2.72 12.04
C PRO A 152 1.60 3.88 12.19
N GLY A 153 1.90 4.87 13.06
CA GLY A 153 1.11 6.10 13.18
C GLY A 153 1.17 6.95 11.92
N PHE A 154 2.38 7.12 11.37
CA PHE A 154 2.57 7.78 10.07
C PHE A 154 1.84 7.05 8.95
N THR A 155 2.02 5.73 8.83
CA THR A 155 1.39 4.92 7.78
C THR A 155 -0.14 4.98 7.86
N ARG A 156 -0.73 4.88 9.06
CA ARG A 156 -2.19 5.07 9.25
C ARG A 156 -2.64 6.47 8.84
N GLY A 157 -1.89 7.51 9.21
CA GLY A 157 -2.19 8.88 8.81
C GLY A 157 -2.13 9.09 7.29
N ALA A 158 -1.13 8.50 6.64
CA ALA A 158 -0.98 8.57 5.19
C ALA A 158 -2.14 7.85 4.46
N TYR A 159 -2.54 6.67 4.94
CA TYR A 159 -3.72 5.95 4.41
C TYR A 159 -5.03 6.67 4.73
N ALA A 160 -5.16 7.34 5.88
CA ALA A 160 -6.39 8.07 6.20
C ALA A 160 -6.53 9.39 5.41
N THR A 161 -5.45 9.88 4.79
CA THR A 161 -5.45 11.16 4.07
C THR A 161 -6.01 10.96 2.65
N PRO A 162 -7.11 11.64 2.27
CA PRO A 162 -7.64 11.54 0.91
C PRO A 162 -6.75 12.20 -0.15
N THR A 163 -6.99 11.87 -1.42
CA THR A 163 -6.35 12.54 -2.56
C THR A 163 -6.56 14.05 -2.51
N ALA A 164 -5.48 14.82 -2.74
CA ALA A 164 -5.50 16.29 -2.75
C ALA A 164 -6.00 16.95 -1.45
N ALA A 165 -5.98 16.23 -0.33
CA ALA A 165 -6.29 16.77 0.99
C ALA A 165 -5.01 16.94 1.83
N ILE A 166 -5.10 17.82 2.84
CA ILE A 166 -4.11 17.96 3.90
C ILE A 166 -4.56 17.11 5.08
N SER A 167 -3.67 16.27 5.61
CA SER A 167 -3.98 15.46 6.79
C SER A 167 -4.21 16.35 8.02
N PRO A 168 -4.99 15.89 9.03
CA PRO A 168 -4.83 16.42 10.38
C PRO A 168 -3.40 16.18 10.89
N PRO A 169 -2.98 16.77 12.03
CA PRO A 169 -1.71 16.42 12.65
C PRO A 169 -1.63 14.92 12.97
N VAL A 170 -0.60 14.24 12.43
CA VAL A 170 -0.38 12.81 12.61
C VAL A 170 0.81 12.59 13.53
N GLU A 171 0.59 11.97 14.70
CA GLU A 171 1.66 11.64 15.63
C GLU A 171 2.42 10.38 15.18
N SER A 172 3.74 10.41 15.32
CA SER A 172 4.62 9.25 15.17
C SER A 172 5.69 9.26 16.27
N SER A 173 6.53 8.23 16.32
CA SER A 173 7.72 8.22 17.17
C SER A 173 8.75 9.33 16.88
N PHE A 174 8.61 10.05 15.76
CA PHE A 174 9.51 11.14 15.34
C PHE A 174 8.96 12.55 15.63
N GLY A 175 7.69 12.68 16.02
CA GLY A 175 7.02 13.96 16.21
C GLY A 175 5.66 14.00 15.54
N TRP A 176 5.32 15.16 14.95
CA TRP A 176 4.04 15.40 14.30
C TRP A 176 4.23 15.65 12.81
N HIS A 177 3.38 15.01 12.01
CA HIS A 177 3.41 15.09 10.57
C HIS A 177 2.17 15.78 10.03
N VAL A 178 2.36 16.58 8.97
CA VAL A 178 1.32 16.99 8.04
C VAL A 178 1.60 16.33 6.71
N ILE A 179 0.65 15.53 6.20
CA ILE A 179 0.82 14.65 5.05
C ILE A 179 -0.10 15.12 3.92
N VAL A 180 0.41 15.09 2.69
CA VAL A 180 -0.35 15.41 1.47
C VAL A 180 0.02 14.41 0.38
N HIS A 181 -0.98 13.87 -0.33
CA HIS A 181 -0.72 13.06 -1.53
C HIS A 181 -0.33 13.94 -2.71
N ARG A 182 0.70 13.53 -3.44
CA ARG A 182 1.20 14.24 -4.63
C ARG A 182 0.15 14.16 -5.76
N PRO A 183 -0.08 15.21 -6.55
CA PRO A 183 -1.08 15.17 -7.60
C PRO A 183 -0.70 14.18 -8.71
N TRP A 184 -1.69 13.55 -9.36
CA TRP A 184 -1.46 12.62 -10.48
C TRP A 184 -0.60 13.22 -11.60
N ALA A 185 -0.78 14.51 -11.91
CA ALA A 185 0.03 15.21 -12.91
C ALA A 185 1.55 15.20 -12.61
N GLU A 186 1.93 14.93 -11.37
CA GLU A 186 3.31 14.85 -10.93
C GLU A 186 3.86 13.41 -10.88
N VAL A 187 3.01 12.41 -10.60
CA VAL A 187 3.45 11.03 -10.28
C VAL A 187 2.83 9.94 -11.16
N GLY A 188 1.94 10.30 -12.09
CA GLY A 188 1.19 9.33 -12.90
C GLY A 188 2.09 8.44 -13.75
N ASP A 189 3.14 9.01 -14.35
CA ASP A 189 4.10 8.24 -15.16
C ASP A 189 4.85 7.20 -14.31
N ASP A 190 5.23 7.54 -13.07
CA ASP A 190 5.88 6.62 -12.12
C ASP A 190 4.94 5.49 -11.67
N VAL A 191 3.66 5.80 -11.43
CA VAL A 191 2.63 4.82 -11.08
C VAL A 191 2.39 3.85 -12.23
N VAL A 192 2.29 4.37 -13.47
CA VAL A 192 2.15 3.56 -14.68
C VAL A 192 3.37 2.68 -14.90
N ALA A 193 4.58 3.24 -14.78
CA ALA A 193 5.83 2.50 -14.96
C ALA A 193 5.94 1.31 -13.99
N ALA A 194 5.55 1.50 -12.73
CA ALA A 194 5.54 0.44 -11.73
C ALA A 194 4.58 -0.72 -12.08
N HIS A 195 3.53 -0.48 -12.86
CA HIS A 195 2.55 -1.48 -13.28
C HIS A 195 2.88 -2.20 -14.58
N ILE A 196 3.95 -1.81 -15.28
CA ILE A 196 4.39 -2.50 -16.51
C ILE A 196 5.26 -3.74 -16.19
N GLY A 197 5.76 -3.85 -14.96
CA GLY A 197 6.68 -4.90 -14.53
C GLY A 197 6.03 -6.12 -13.85
N THR A 198 6.90 -7.06 -13.44
CA THR A 198 6.56 -8.32 -12.74
C THR A 198 5.87 -8.14 -11.39
N ASP A 199 5.88 -6.92 -10.86
CA ASP A 199 5.31 -6.59 -9.56
C ASP A 199 3.87 -6.06 -9.66
N SER A 200 3.31 -5.88 -10.86
CA SER A 200 1.93 -5.39 -11.01
C SER A 200 0.91 -6.25 -10.25
N ALA A 201 1.05 -7.57 -10.26
CA ALA A 201 0.17 -8.47 -9.51
C ALA A 201 0.25 -8.19 -8.00
N VAL A 202 1.45 -7.98 -7.48
CA VAL A 202 1.70 -7.69 -6.06
C VAL A 202 1.11 -6.33 -5.71
N LEU A 203 1.36 -5.29 -6.52
CA LEU A 203 0.82 -3.95 -6.31
C LEU A 203 -0.71 -3.92 -6.25
N ARG A 204 -1.40 -4.67 -7.13
CA ARG A 204 -2.87 -4.75 -7.11
C ARG A 204 -3.38 -5.37 -5.81
N VAL A 205 -2.78 -6.47 -5.36
CA VAL A 205 -3.18 -7.13 -4.11
C VAL A 205 -2.89 -6.23 -2.91
N ASP A 206 -1.68 -5.67 -2.86
CA ASP A 206 -1.26 -4.81 -1.76
C ASP A 206 -2.09 -3.51 -1.71
N GLY A 207 -2.51 -2.98 -2.86
CA GLY A 207 -3.40 -1.82 -2.91
C GLY A 207 -4.79 -2.11 -2.38
N LEU A 208 -5.36 -3.28 -2.71
CA LEU A 208 -6.64 -3.72 -2.13
C LEU A 208 -6.50 -3.96 -0.62
N LEU A 209 -5.37 -4.45 -0.14
CA LEU A 209 -5.10 -4.62 1.29
C LEU A 209 -4.92 -3.29 2.04
N ALA A 210 -4.37 -2.27 1.37
CA ALA A 210 -4.09 -0.97 1.97
C ALA A 210 -5.35 -0.09 2.05
N ALA A 211 -6.19 -0.09 1.02
CA ALA A 211 -7.33 0.85 0.91
C ALA A 211 -8.65 0.24 0.44
N GLY A 212 -8.70 -1.07 0.22
CA GLY A 212 -9.95 -1.77 -0.07
C GLY A 212 -10.88 -1.85 1.13
N ASN A 213 -12.18 -2.05 0.88
CA ASN A 213 -13.14 -2.32 1.94
C ASN A 213 -12.97 -3.76 2.48
N ILE A 214 -12.21 -3.90 3.56
CA ILE A 214 -11.95 -5.19 4.21
C ILE A 214 -12.76 -5.29 5.50
N GLU A 215 -13.75 -6.18 5.47
CA GLU A 215 -14.58 -6.51 6.63
C GLU A 215 -14.13 -7.85 7.22
N ILE A 216 -13.76 -7.82 8.49
CA ILE A 216 -13.48 -9.02 9.28
C ILE A 216 -14.69 -9.29 10.16
N ASP A 217 -15.14 -10.54 10.21
CA ASP A 217 -16.20 -10.91 11.16
C ASP A 217 -15.78 -10.46 12.57
N PRO A 218 -16.60 -9.66 13.28
CA PRO A 218 -16.20 -9.01 14.53
C PRO A 218 -15.73 -9.97 15.62
N ARG A 219 -16.03 -11.28 15.51
CA ARG A 219 -15.49 -12.31 16.43
C ARG A 219 -13.98 -12.49 16.33
N TYR A 220 -13.39 -12.13 15.20
CA TYR A 220 -11.96 -12.31 14.91
C TYR A 220 -11.16 -11.02 15.05
N GLY A 221 -11.82 -9.86 14.96
CA GLY A 221 -11.17 -8.56 15.14
C GLY A 221 -11.47 -7.57 14.03
N THR A 222 -10.51 -6.69 13.76
CA THR A 222 -10.60 -5.65 12.73
C THR A 222 -9.33 -5.66 11.88
N TRP A 223 -9.44 -5.29 10.61
CA TRP A 223 -8.27 -5.15 9.74
C TRP A 223 -7.55 -3.82 10.03
N ASP A 224 -6.26 -3.90 10.31
CA ASP A 224 -5.35 -2.75 10.31
C ASP A 224 -4.47 -2.81 9.07
N ALA A 225 -4.76 -1.90 8.14
CA ALA A 225 -4.07 -1.79 6.88
C ALA A 225 -2.60 -1.34 7.02
N ALA A 226 -2.24 -0.56 8.04
CA ALA A 226 -0.86 -0.12 8.25
C ALA A 226 0.03 -1.24 8.80
N GLU A 227 -0.55 -2.15 9.57
CA GLU A 227 0.14 -3.33 10.10
C GLU A 227 -0.02 -4.58 9.22
N SER A 228 -0.79 -4.48 8.12
CA SER A 228 -1.19 -5.62 7.28
C SER A 228 -1.71 -6.80 8.10
N SER A 229 -2.48 -6.51 9.15
CA SER A 229 -2.85 -7.54 10.12
C SER A 229 -4.28 -7.40 10.66
N VAL A 230 -4.80 -8.51 11.17
CA VAL A 230 -6.06 -8.48 11.91
C VAL A 230 -5.74 -8.23 13.38
N ILE A 231 -6.21 -7.12 13.92
CA ILE A 231 -6.13 -6.78 15.35
C ILE A 231 -7.21 -7.59 16.07
N PRO A 232 -6.84 -8.58 16.90
CA PRO A 232 -7.82 -9.45 17.55
C PRO A 232 -8.70 -8.68 18.54
N VAL A 233 -9.89 -9.20 18.80
CA VAL A 233 -10.70 -8.76 19.93
C VAL A 233 -9.94 -9.11 21.23
N GLY A 234 -9.74 -8.10 22.09
CA GLY A 234 -9.10 -8.26 23.40
C GLY A 234 -9.95 -8.99 24.43
#